data_AF-A0A7W1IS05-F1
#
_entry.id   AF-A0A7W1IS05-F1
#
_cell.length_a   1.000
_cell.length_b   1.000
_cell.length_c   1.000
_cell.angle_alpha   90.00
_cell.angle_beta   90.00
_cell.angle_gamma   90.00
#
_symmetry.space_group_name_H-M   'P 1'
#
loop_
_entity.id
_entity.type
_entity.pdbx_description
1 polymer ?
#
loop_
_entity_poly.entity_id
_entity_poly.type
_entity_poly.pdbx_seq_one_letter_code
_entity_poly.pdbx_strand_id
1 'polypeptide(L)' 'ALDGAFRPSGRHVPGRVLLVDDVLTTGATADACARVLRQAGAGRVSLVTVARAFSGPLPARYTRAEGPRLGLWLPGDALR' A
#
# COMPACT_ATOMS: atom_id res chain seq x y z
N ALA A 1 3.93 -5.60 15.88
CA ALA A 1 2.61 -5.11 16.34
C ALA A 1 1.45 -5.76 15.58
N LEU A 2 1.50 -5.87 14.24
CA LEU A 2 0.40 -6.45 13.45
C LEU A 2 0.64 -7.90 12.99
N ASP A 3 1.56 -8.62 13.64
CA ASP A 3 1.78 -10.03 13.33
C ASP A 3 0.56 -10.87 13.70
N GLY A 4 0.08 -11.66 12.75
CA GLY A 4 -1.12 -12.48 12.92
C GLY A 4 -2.45 -11.72 12.85
N ALA A 5 -2.43 -10.39 12.66
CA ALA A 5 -3.65 -9.58 12.61
C ALA A 5 -4.49 -9.84 11.34
N PHE A 6 -3.86 -10.31 10.25
CA PHE A 6 -4.51 -10.52 8.96
C PHE A 6 -4.38 -11.96 8.49
N ARG A 7 -5.44 -12.45 7.82
CA ARG A 7 -5.46 -13.72 7.09
C ARG A 7 -6.30 -13.58 5.83
N PRO A 8 -5.92 -14.19 4.69
CA PRO A 8 -6.82 -14.30 3.54
C PRO A 8 -8.06 -15.10 3.92
N SER A 9 -9.23 -14.64 3.48
CA SER A 9 -10.51 -15.34 3.70
C SER A 9 -11.00 -16.13 2.49
N GLY A 10 -10.38 -15.94 1.32
CA GLY A 10 -10.77 -16.61 0.07
C GLY A 10 -10.02 -17.94 -0.18
N ARG A 11 -10.62 -18.81 -0.98
CA ARG A 11 -10.02 -20.08 -1.43
C ARG A 11 -8.79 -19.89 -2.32
N HIS A 12 -8.70 -18.74 -2.99
CA HIS A 12 -7.61 -18.40 -3.90
C HIS A 12 -7.28 -16.91 -3.78
N VAL A 13 -5.99 -16.57 -3.76
CA VAL A 13 -5.52 -15.18 -3.82
C VAL A 13 -5.09 -14.86 -5.25
N PRO A 14 -5.66 -13.82 -5.88
CA PRO A 14 -5.30 -13.45 -7.24
C PRO A 14 -3.82 -13.11 -7.38
N GLY A 15 -3.26 -13.33 -8.57
CA GLY A 15 -1.88 -12.96 -8.88
C GLY A 15 -1.60 -11.46 -8.80
N ARG A 16 -2.62 -10.59 -8.84
CA ARG A 16 -2.52 -9.14 -8.68
C ARG A 16 -3.59 -8.65 -7.70
N VAL A 17 -3.18 -7.95 -6.64
CA VAL A 17 -4.06 -7.41 -5.60
C VAL A 17 -3.82 -5.91 -5.42
N LEU A 18 -4.89 -5.13 -5.33
CA LEU A 18 -4.86 -3.73 -4.94
C LEU A 18 -5.46 -3.59 -3.53
N LEU A 19 -4.64 -3.17 -2.58
CA LEU A 19 -5.09 -2.71 -1.28
C LEU A 19 -5.64 -1.29 -1.43
N VAL A 20 -6.76 -1.02 -0.78
CA VAL A 20 -7.38 0.31 -0.72
C VAL A 20 -7.45 0.69 0.75
N ASP A 21 -6.93 1.87 1.08
CA ASP A 21 -6.95 2.41 2.44
C ASP A 21 -7.31 3.90 2.40
N ASP A 22 -7.88 4.46 3.46
CA ASP A 22 -8.24 5.88 3.47
C ASP A 22 -7.01 6.78 3.66
N VAL A 23 -6.16 6.45 4.64
CA VAL A 23 -4.98 7.24 5.02
C VAL A 23 -3.75 6.36 5.23
N LEU A 24 -2.69 6.60 4.45
CA LEU A 24 -1.38 6.01 4.70
C LEU A 24 -0.59 6.80 5.76
N THR A 25 -0.30 6.16 6.89
CA THR A 25 0.61 6.67 7.92
C THR A 25 1.99 6.02 7.78
N THR A 26 2.39 5.12 8.68
CA THR A 26 3.68 4.39 8.62
C THR A 26 3.70 3.30 7.57
N GLY A 27 2.53 2.87 7.08
CA GLY A 27 2.39 1.74 6.16
C GLY A 27 2.35 0.37 6.83
N ALA A 28 2.38 0.30 8.17
CA ALA A 28 2.37 -0.97 8.90
C ALA A 28 1.18 -1.88 8.54
N THR A 29 -0.02 -1.30 8.39
CA THR A 29 -1.24 -2.03 7.98
C THR A 29 -1.08 -2.62 6.58
N ALA A 30 -0.70 -1.79 5.60
CA ALA A 30 -0.52 -2.21 4.22
C ALA A 30 0.59 -3.27 4.07
N ASP A 31 1.70 -3.15 4.81
CA ASP A 31 2.79 -4.13 4.80
C ASP A 31 2.34 -5.48 5.38
N ALA A 32 1.63 -5.47 6.51
CA ALA A 32 1.09 -6.68 7.11
C ALA A 32 0.12 -7.41 6.17
N CYS A 33 -0.81 -6.69 5.53
CA CYS A 33 -1.71 -7.22 4.52
C CYS A 33 -0.96 -7.76 3.29
N ALA A 34 0.01 -7.00 2.76
CA ALA A 34 0.76 -7.41 1.58
C ALA A 34 1.60 -8.67 1.84
N ARG A 35 2.17 -8.82 3.03
CA ARG A 35 2.91 -10.00 3.44
C ARG A 35 2.03 -11.25 3.42
N VAL A 36 0.86 -11.22 4.07
CA VAL A 36 -0.02 -12.39 4.12
C VAL A 36 -0.61 -12.74 2.75
N LEU A 37 -0.90 -11.74 1.92
CA LEU A 37 -1.37 -11.96 0.55
C LEU A 37 -0.28 -12.57 -0.35
N ARG A 38 0.97 -12.11 -0.24
CA ARG A 38 2.11 -12.70 -0.95
C ARG A 38 2.38 -14.13 -0.50
N GLN A 39 2.35 -14.39 0.80
CA GLN A 39 2.47 -15.73 1.37
C GLN A 39 1.36 -16.68 0.85
N ALA A 40 0.18 -16.13 0.58
CA ALA A 40 -0.95 -16.86 0.00
C ALA A 40 -0.95 -16.94 -1.54
N GLY A 41 0.09 -16.44 -2.22
CA GLY A 41 0.29 -16.61 -3.66
C GLY A 41 0.08 -15.36 -4.52
N ALA A 42 -0.15 -14.18 -3.94
CA ALA A 42 -0.21 -12.94 -4.73
C ALA A 42 1.16 -12.62 -5.34
N GLY A 43 1.24 -12.55 -6.68
CA GLY A 43 2.46 -12.17 -7.40
C GLY A 43 2.76 -10.67 -7.32
N ARG A 44 1.73 -9.82 -7.33
CA ARG A 44 1.86 -8.37 -7.15
C ARG A 44 0.82 -7.85 -6.17
N VAL A 45 1.27 -7.07 -5.19
CA VAL A 45 0.39 -6.32 -4.28
C VAL A 45 0.74 -4.85 -4.41
N SER A 46 -0.25 -4.02 -4.73
CA SER A 46 -0.17 -2.56 -4.81
C SER A 46 -1.07 -1.94 -3.75
N LEU A 47 -0.84 -0.67 -3.39
CA LEU A 47 -1.69 0.10 -2.47
C LEU A 47 -2.14 1.38 -3.17
N VAL A 48 -3.41 1.74 -2.98
CA VAL A 48 -3.94 3.07 -3.26
C VAL A 48 -4.55 3.64 -1.97
N THR A 49 -4.36 4.94 -1.75
CA THR A 49 -4.94 5.65 -0.61
C THR A 49 -5.35 7.06 -1.00
N VAL A 50 -6.31 7.64 -0.28
CA VAL A 50 -6.82 8.99 -0.55
C VAL A 50 -5.93 10.05 0.09
N ALA A 51 -5.34 9.76 1.24
CA ALA A 51 -4.49 10.70 1.96
C ALA A 51 -3.23 10.03 2.54
N ARG A 52 -2.27 10.88 2.93
CA ARG A 52 -1.09 10.44 3.66
C ARG A 52 -0.79 11.36 4.83
N ALA A 53 -0.47 10.79 5.99
CA ALA A 53 -0.12 11.54 7.19
C ALA A 53 1.28 11.13 7.65
N PHE A 54 2.27 11.97 7.36
CA PHE A 54 3.68 11.74 7.68
C PHE A 54 4.27 12.95 8.41
N SER A 55 5.15 12.66 9.37
CA SER A 55 6.03 13.64 10.03
C SER A 55 7.44 13.69 9.41
N GLY A 56 7.65 13.04 8.24
CA GLY A 56 8.96 12.87 7.59
C GLY A 56 8.88 12.34 6.15
N PRO A 57 10.02 12.06 5.49
CA PRO A 57 10.07 11.62 4.09
C PRO A 57 9.41 10.23 3.88
N LEU A 58 8.91 9.99 2.66
CA LEU A 58 8.30 8.70 2.30
C LEU A 58 9.33 7.56 2.35
N PRO A 59 8.99 6.38 2.91
CA PRO A 59 9.78 5.18 2.69
C PRO A 59 9.79 4.84 1.19
N ALA A 60 10.99 4.62 0.63
CA ALA A 60 11.20 4.39 -0.80
C ALA A 60 10.34 3.26 -1.41
N ARG A 61 9.86 2.33 -0.57
CA ARG A 61 9.00 1.20 -0.98
C ARG A 61 7.59 1.61 -1.42
N TYR A 62 7.15 2.84 -1.11
CA TYR A 62 5.84 3.36 -1.50
C TYR A 62 5.93 4.44 -2.59
N THR A 63 7.14 4.86 -2.96
CA THR A 63 7.39 5.79 -4.06
C THR A 63 7.81 5.01 -5.31
N ARG A 64 6.86 4.43 -6.04
CA ARG A 64 7.08 4.23 -7.47
C ARG A 64 6.16 5.16 -8.24
N ALA A 65 6.55 6.43 -8.22
CA ALA A 65 6.03 7.46 -9.12
C ALA A 65 6.81 7.35 -10.44
N GLU A 66 6.38 6.46 -11.33
CA GLU A 66 6.59 6.71 -12.76
C GLU A 66 5.35 7.46 -13.27
N GLY A 67 5.35 8.78 -13.06
CA GLY A 67 4.38 9.69 -13.67
C GLY A 67 2.90 9.49 -13.29
N PRO A 68 2.00 10.34 -13.82
CA PRO A 68 0.63 10.41 -13.31
C PRO A 68 -0.24 9.27 -13.87
N ARG A 69 -1.07 8.72 -12.96
CA ARG A 69 -2.33 7.92 -13.08
C ARG A 69 -2.27 6.65 -12.21
N LEU A 70 -3.15 6.39 -11.23
CA LEU A 70 -4.36 7.03 -10.67
C LEU A 70 -4.03 7.52 -9.25
N GLY A 71 -4.21 8.77 -8.80
CA GLY A 71 -5.39 9.67 -8.75
C GLY A 71 -5.68 9.91 -7.26
N LEU A 72 -5.37 11.02 -6.58
CA LEU A 72 -5.24 12.45 -6.90
C LEU A 72 -4.18 13.06 -5.94
N TRP A 73 -3.35 14.01 -6.37
CA TRP A 73 -2.34 14.70 -5.54
C TRP A 73 -2.37 16.21 -5.84
N LEU A 74 -2.34 17.09 -4.80
CA LEU A 74 -1.98 18.55 -4.72
C LEU A 74 -2.75 19.25 -3.56
N PRO A 75 -2.17 20.17 -2.74
CA PRO A 75 -1.31 21.30 -3.18
C PRO A 75 0.17 21.25 -2.72
N GLY A 76 1.10 21.41 -3.69
CA GLY A 76 2.54 21.65 -3.52
C GLY A 76 3.55 20.74 -4.25
N ASP A 77 3.31 20.24 -5.48
CA ASP A 77 4.17 19.21 -6.15
C ASP A 77 5.58 19.80 -6.31
N ALA A 78 6.68 19.23 -5.81
CA ALA A 78 7.03 17.83 -5.60
C ALA A 78 7.61 17.52 -4.20
N LEU A 79 8.12 16.30 -3.97
CA LEU A 79 9.21 16.09 -3.01
C LEU A 79 10.57 16.18 -3.73
N ARG A 80 10.72 17.27 -4.49
CA ARG A 80 11.95 17.91 -4.98
C ARG A 80 11.65 19.40 -5.14
#